data_AF-A0A4Q2ZF72-F1
#
_entry.id   AF-A0A4Q2ZF72-F1
#
_cell.length_a   1.000
_cell.length_b   1.000
_cell.length_c   1.000
_cell.angle_alpha   90.00
_cell.angle_beta   90.00
_cell.angle_gamma   90.00
#
_symmetry.space_group_name_H-M   'P 1'
#
loop_
_entity.id
_entity.type
_entity.pdbx_description
1 polymer ?
#
loop_
_entity_poly.entity_id
_entity_poly.type
_entity_poly.pdbx_seq_one_letter_code
_entity_poly.pdbx_strand_id
1 'polypeptide(L)'
;MNAPLSFKTMPSPVGTLTLVASEKGLTAILWENDQEGRVPLGEMTEDACNPVLVETERQLGEYFTGKRKVFSIPLDFRGTDFQKAVWNALLTIPHGETRSYGEIAVQLGNPK
;
A
#
# COMPACT_ATOMS: atom_id res chain seq x y z
N MET A 1 8.90 -21.56 -5.20
CA MET A 1 8.91 -20.49 -6.21
C MET A 1 7.79 -19.54 -5.83
N ASN A 2 8.09 -18.31 -5.43
CA ASN A 2 7.04 -17.32 -5.22
C ASN A 2 6.50 -16.92 -6.60
N ALA A 3 5.18 -16.91 -6.78
CA ALA A 3 4.57 -16.43 -8.01
C ALA A 3 5.02 -14.99 -8.29
N PRO A 4 5.21 -14.62 -9.57
CA PRO A 4 5.59 -13.27 -9.95
C PRO A 4 4.52 -12.27 -9.49
N LEU A 5 4.95 -11.07 -9.12
CA LEU A 5 4.05 -9.99 -8.74
C LEU A 5 3.45 -9.36 -10.01
N SER A 6 2.19 -8.95 -9.94
CA SER A 6 1.55 -8.15 -10.99
C SER A 6 1.80 -6.67 -10.71
N PHE A 7 2.02 -5.88 -11.75
CA PHE A 7 2.03 -4.42 -11.61
C PHE A 7 1.32 -3.68 -12.73
N LYS A 8 0.92 -2.44 -12.45
CA LYS A 8 0.49 -1.45 -13.45
C LYS A 8 0.78 -0.05 -12.95
N THR A 9 0.82 0.92 -13.85
CA THR A 9 0.95 2.34 -13.49
C THR A 9 -0.38 3.08 -13.60
N MET A 10 -0.53 4.16 -12.83
CA MET A 10 -1.64 5.10 -12.95
C MET A 10 -1.16 6.55 -12.75
N PRO A 11 -1.71 7.53 -13.47
CA PRO A 11 -1.51 8.94 -13.15
C PRO A 11 -2.28 9.31 -11.87
N SER A 12 -1.74 10.25 -11.08
CA SER A 12 -2.42 10.78 -9.90
C SER A 12 -2.03 12.24 -9.63
N PRO A 13 -2.77 12.98 -8.77
CA PRO A 13 -2.38 14.33 -8.38
C PRO A 13 -1.01 14.44 -7.69
N VAL A 14 -0.43 13.32 -7.23
CA VAL A 14 0.87 13.26 -6.56
C VAL A 14 1.96 12.61 -7.43
N GLY A 15 1.76 12.61 -8.75
CA GLY A 15 2.66 12.00 -9.75
C GLY A 15 2.21 10.62 -10.19
N THR A 16 3.04 9.95 -10.99
CA THR A 16 2.74 8.58 -11.45
C THR A 16 2.96 7.59 -10.31
N LEU A 17 1.98 6.71 -10.09
CA LEU A 17 2.04 5.64 -9.10
C LEU A 17 2.16 4.28 -9.80
N THR A 18 3.07 3.44 -9.31
CA THR A 18 3.14 2.03 -9.69
C THR A 18 2.44 1.20 -8.62
N LEU A 19 1.36 0.54 -8.99
CA LEU A 19 0.59 -0.36 -8.14
C LEU A 19 1.13 -1.77 -8.31
N VAL A 20 1.42 -2.47 -7.20
CA VAL A 20 2.01 -3.81 -7.21
C VAL A 20 1.18 -4.75 -6.34
N ALA A 21 0.77 -5.88 -6.90
CA ALA A 21 -0.07 -6.87 -6.23
C ALA A 21 0.49 -8.29 -6.33
N SER A 22 0.20 -9.07 -5.31
CA SER A 22 0.31 -10.52 -5.35
C SER A 22 -1.09 -11.13 -5.50
N GLU A 23 -1.17 -12.45 -5.60
CA GLU A 23 -2.46 -13.17 -5.55
C GLU A 23 -3.26 -12.92 -4.26
N LYS A 24 -2.58 -12.51 -3.18
CA LYS A 24 -3.23 -12.24 -1.87
C LYS A 24 -3.76 -10.82 -1.75
N GLY A 25 -3.22 -9.86 -2.49
CA GLY A 25 -3.59 -8.45 -2.36
C GLY A 25 -2.50 -7.46 -2.77
N LEU A 26 -2.79 -6.18 -2.54
CA LEU A 26 -1.89 -5.08 -2.83
C LEU A 26 -0.67 -5.18 -1.91
N THR A 27 0.50 -5.23 -2.52
CA THR A 27 1.79 -5.41 -1.83
C THR A 27 2.53 -4.09 -1.70
N ALA A 28 2.48 -3.23 -2.71
CA ALA A 28 3.15 -1.94 -2.70
C ALA A 28 2.47 -0.91 -3.60
N ILE A 29 2.67 0.36 -3.27
CA ILE A 29 2.47 1.51 -4.16
C ILE A 29 3.80 2.25 -4.18
N LEU A 30 4.37 2.46 -5.35
CA LEU A 30 5.65 3.14 -5.54
C LEU A 30 5.45 4.46 -6.29
N TRP A 31 6.28 5.45 -5.98
CA TRP A 31 6.35 6.70 -6.75
C TRP A 31 7.28 6.54 -7.96
N GLU A 32 7.08 7.38 -8.98
CA GLU A 32 7.89 7.37 -10.21
C GLU A 32 9.41 7.55 -9.96
N ASN A 33 9.77 8.31 -8.93
CA ASN A 33 11.16 8.61 -8.55
C ASN A 33 11.58 7.86 -7.28
N ASP A 34 10.93 6.73 -6.97
CA ASP A 34 11.33 5.91 -5.84
C ASP A 34 12.70 5.27 -6.10
N GLN A 35 13.54 5.18 -5.07
CA GLN A 35 14.89 4.63 -5.23
C GLN A 35 14.80 3.14 -5.60
N GLU A 36 15.49 2.74 -6.67
CA GLU A 36 15.57 1.34 -7.08
C GLU A 36 16.03 0.45 -5.91
N GLY A 37 15.31 -0.66 -5.70
CA GLY A 37 15.59 -1.62 -4.64
C GLY A 37 15.24 -1.17 -3.22
N ARG A 38 14.66 0.04 -3.00
CA ARG A 38 14.20 0.47 -1.67
C ARG A 38 13.18 -0.49 -1.08
N VAL A 39 12.27 -0.98 -1.92
CA VAL A 39 11.32 -2.04 -1.57
C VAL A 39 11.81 -3.32 -2.25
N PRO A 40 12.14 -4.39 -1.50
CA PRO A 40 12.64 -5.64 -2.06
C PRO A 40 11.50 -6.41 -2.72
N LEU A 41 11.17 -6.01 -3.96
CA LEU A 41 10.20 -6.70 -4.80
C LEU A 41 10.93 -7.75 -5.64
N GLY A 42 10.30 -8.90 -5.82
CA GLY A 42 10.81 -9.97 -6.68
C GLY A 42 10.53 -9.65 -8.16
N GLU A 43 10.50 -10.69 -8.98
CA GLU A 43 10.08 -10.58 -10.37
C GLU A 43 8.65 -10.01 -10.47
N MET A 44 8.47 -9.10 -11.41
CA MET A 44 7.24 -8.36 -11.63
C MET A 44 6.86 -8.42 -13.11
N THR A 45 5.59 -8.72 -13.38
CA THR A 45 5.02 -8.75 -14.72
C THR A 45 3.91 -7.72 -14.81
N GLU A 46 3.87 -6.96 -15.90
CA GLU A 46 2.81 -6.01 -16.13
C GLU A 46 1.48 -6.76 -16.35
N ASP A 47 0.45 -6.38 -15.61
CA ASP A 47 -0.89 -6.95 -15.72
C ASP A 47 -1.94 -5.88 -15.39
N ALA A 48 -2.36 -5.15 -16.42
CA ALA A 48 -3.35 -4.10 -16.29
C ALA A 48 -4.75 -4.62 -15.90
N CYS A 49 -5.00 -5.93 -16.06
CA CYS A 49 -6.29 -6.60 -15.83
C CYS A 49 -6.37 -7.31 -14.48
N ASN A 50 -5.29 -7.32 -13.69
CA ASN A 50 -5.30 -7.91 -12.35
C ASN A 50 -6.43 -7.27 -11.50
N PRO A 51 -7.36 -8.07 -10.95
CA PRO A 51 -8.53 -7.53 -10.23
C PRO A 51 -8.17 -6.62 -9.05
N VAL A 52 -7.10 -6.93 -8.32
CA VAL A 52 -6.64 -6.10 -7.18
C VAL A 52 -6.13 -4.76 -7.68
N LEU A 53 -5.37 -4.74 -8.77
CA LEU A 53 -4.81 -3.51 -9.33
C LEU A 53 -5.88 -2.62 -9.93
N VAL A 54 -6.85 -3.21 -10.65
CA VAL A 54 -8.01 -2.48 -11.19
C VAL A 54 -8.83 -1.84 -10.07
N GLU A 55 -9.12 -2.60 -9.01
CA GLU A 55 -9.87 -2.08 -7.87
C GLU A 55 -9.08 -1.02 -7.09
N THR A 56 -7.75 -1.19 -6.97
CA THR A 56 -6.87 -0.20 -6.33
C THR A 56 -6.88 1.12 -7.08
N GLU A 57 -6.70 1.10 -8.40
CA GLU A 57 -6.75 2.29 -9.24
C GLU A 57 -8.10 3.02 -9.11
N ARG A 58 -9.20 2.27 -9.16
CA ARG A 58 -10.56 2.80 -9.00
C ARG A 58 -10.74 3.51 -7.66
N GLN A 59 -10.35 2.88 -6.55
CA GLN A 59 -10.50 3.46 -5.22
C GLN A 59 -9.56 4.65 -4.99
N LEU A 60 -8.35 4.63 -5.53
CA LEU A 60 -7.44 5.78 -5.50
C LEU A 60 -8.01 6.96 -6.28
N GLY A 61 -8.61 6.72 -7.45
CA GLY A 61 -9.32 7.77 -8.20
C GLY A 61 -10.47 8.40 -7.41
N GLU A 62 -11.26 7.60 -6.70
CA GLU A 62 -12.31 8.10 -5.80
C GLU A 62 -11.74 8.88 -4.61
N TYR A 63 -10.63 8.42 -4.05
CA TYR A 63 -9.95 9.07 -2.93
C TYR A 63 -9.43 10.46 -3.33
N PHE A 64 -8.72 10.54 -4.45
CA PHE A 64 -8.17 11.81 -4.95
C PHE A 64 -9.26 12.83 -5.34
N THR A 65 -10.47 12.37 -5.67
CA THR A 65 -11.64 13.23 -5.92
C THR A 65 -12.49 13.51 -4.67
N GLY A 66 -12.07 13.03 -3.50
CA GLY A 66 -12.77 13.22 -2.22
C GLY A 66 -14.05 12.39 -2.06
N LYS A 67 -14.37 11.49 -3.00
CA LYS A 67 -15.56 10.63 -2.96
C LYS A 67 -15.40 9.44 -2.01
N ARG A 68 -14.16 9.07 -1.70
CA ARG A 68 -13.82 7.96 -0.80
C ARG A 68 -12.93 8.44 0.35
N LYS A 69 -13.20 7.92 1.55
CA LYS A 69 -12.38 8.11 2.75
C LYS A 69 -11.85 6.81 3.35
N VAL A 70 -12.40 5.66 2.94
CA VAL A 70 -12.06 4.34 3.48
C VAL A 70 -11.78 3.39 2.32
N PHE A 71 -10.67 2.65 2.40
CA PHE A 71 -10.30 1.65 1.42
C PHE A 71 -10.79 0.26 1.81
N SER A 72 -11.12 -0.56 0.82
CA SER A 72 -11.58 -1.94 1.00
C SER A 72 -10.85 -2.89 0.06
N ILE A 73 -9.53 -2.74 -0.01
CA ILE A 73 -8.63 -3.50 -0.88
C ILE A 73 -7.91 -4.54 -0.01
N PRO A 74 -7.78 -5.81 -0.42
CA PRO A 74 -6.96 -6.78 0.29
C PRO A 74 -5.48 -6.34 0.27
N LEU A 75 -4.80 -6.42 1.41
CA LEU A 75 -3.40 -6.05 1.57
C LEU A 75 -2.53 -7.29 1.82
N ASP A 76 -1.39 -7.38 1.15
CA ASP A 76 -0.36 -8.41 1.37
C ASP A 76 0.91 -7.76 1.94
N PHE A 77 0.91 -7.49 3.25
CA PHE A 77 2.06 -6.88 3.91
C PHE A 77 3.27 -7.82 3.98
N ARG A 78 4.38 -7.39 3.38
CA ARG A 78 5.66 -8.10 3.36
C ARG A 78 6.72 -7.33 4.15
N GLY A 79 7.05 -7.84 5.33
CA GLY A 79 8.00 -7.23 6.24
C GLY A 79 8.17 -8.07 7.50
N THR A 80 9.00 -7.59 8.42
CA THR A 80 9.15 -8.18 9.75
C THR A 80 7.84 -8.13 10.53
N ASP A 81 7.70 -8.96 11.56
CA ASP A 81 6.50 -8.96 12.39
C ASP A 81 6.26 -7.59 13.06
N PHE A 82 7.34 -6.90 13.44
CA PHE A 82 7.25 -5.54 13.95
C PHE A 82 6.74 -4.54 12.89
N GLN A 83 7.25 -4.59 11.65
CA GLN A 83 6.75 -3.74 10.56
C GLN A 83 5.26 -3.98 10.28
N LYS A 84 4.85 -5.26 10.23
CA LYS A 84 3.44 -5.63 10.05
C LYS A 84 2.57 -5.11 11.19
N ALA A 85 3.03 -5.22 12.44
CA ALA A 85 2.31 -4.68 13.60
C ALA A 85 2.13 -3.16 13.47
N VAL A 86 3.18 -2.42 13.11
CA VAL A 86 3.11 -0.98 12.83
C VAL A 86 2.11 -0.67 11.73
N TRP A 87 2.20 -1.33 10.57
CA TRP A 87 1.26 -1.09 9.46
C TRP A 87 -0.19 -1.38 9.85
N ASN A 88 -0.46 -2.44 10.62
CA ASN A 88 -1.79 -2.71 11.14
C ASN A 88 -2.30 -1.62 12.09
N ALA A 89 -1.43 -1.04 12.93
CA ALA A 89 -1.81 0.10 13.76
C ALA A 89 -2.12 1.35 12.92
N LEU A 90 -1.36 1.60 11.85
CA LEU A 90 -1.62 2.72 10.93
C LEU A 90 -3.00 2.61 10.26
N LEU A 91 -3.48 1.40 9.97
CA LEU A 91 -4.83 1.20 9.41
C LEU A 91 -5.97 1.65 10.35
N THR A 92 -5.69 1.82 11.65
CA THR A 92 -6.69 2.29 12.63
C THR A 92 -6.81 3.81 12.69
N ILE A 93 -5.97 4.55 11.99
CA ILE A 93 -6.01 6.02 11.95
C ILE A 93 -7.10 6.45 10.95
N PRO A 94 -8.16 7.16 11.39
CA PRO A 94 -9.21 7.62 10.49
C PRO A 94 -8.71 8.68 9.49
N HIS A 95 -9.39 8.78 8.36
CA HIS A 95 -9.11 9.81 7.36
C HIS A 95 -9.19 11.23 7.95
N GLY A 96 -8.13 12.02 7.77
CA GLY A 96 -8.05 13.40 8.25
C GLY A 96 -7.60 13.52 9.70
N GLU A 97 -7.28 12.41 10.36
CA GLU A 97 -6.67 12.39 11.69
C GLU A 97 -5.17 12.08 11.61
N THR A 98 -4.46 12.42 12.69
CA THR A 98 -3.03 12.14 12.85
C THR A 98 -2.79 11.35 14.13
N ARG A 99 -1.70 10.58 14.14
CA ARG A 99 -1.10 10.02 15.37
C ARG A 99 0.38 10.33 15.39
N SER A 100 0.93 10.54 16.59
CA SER A 100 2.36 10.65 16.81
C SER A 100 3.02 9.27 16.80
N TYR A 101 4.33 9.23 16.56
CA TYR A 101 5.11 8.00 16.69
C TYR A 101 4.98 7.37 18.08
N GLY A 102 4.96 8.19 19.13
CA GLY A 102 4.78 7.72 20.51
C GLY A 102 3.41 7.08 20.75
N GLU A 103 2.34 7.62 20.16
CA GLU A 103 1.00 7.02 20.26
C GLU A 103 0.94 5.64 19.61
N ILE A 104 1.58 5.48 18.43
CA ILE A 104 1.70 4.17 17.78
C ILE A 104 2.55 3.22 18.62
N ALA A 105 3.66 3.69 19.18
CA ALA A 105 4.54 2.89 20.04
C ALA A 105 3.81 2.38 21.29
N VAL A 106 3.00 3.25 21.94
CA VAL A 106 2.12 2.90 23.07
C VAL A 106 1.06 1.88 22.66
N GLN A 107 0.39 2.08 21.51
CA GLN A 107 -0.62 1.13 20.99
C GLN A 107 -0.05 -0.27 20.77
N LEU A 108 1.23 -0.37 20.38
CA LEU A 108 1.94 -1.63 20.16
C LEU A 108 2.56 -2.21 21.44
N GLY A 109 2.34 -1.60 22.60
CA GLY A 109 2.92 -2.05 23.87
C GLY A 109 4.44 -1.88 23.97
N ASN A 110 5.02 -0.99 23.16
CA ASN A 110 6.46 -0.71 23.15
C ASN A 110 6.72 0.80 23.32
N PRO A 111 6.41 1.40 24.48
CA PRO A 111 6.40 2.85 24.70
C PRO A 111 7.79 3.51 24.85
N LYS A 112 8.84 2.91 24.25
CA LYS A 112 10.23 3.34 24.42
C LYS A 112 10.60 4.55 23.57
#